data_AF-A0A8X6FUZ9-F1
#
_entry.id   AF-A0A8X6FUZ9-F1
#
_cell.length_a   1.000
_cell.length_b   1.000
_cell.length_c   1.000
_cell.angle_alpha   90.00
_cell.angle_beta   90.00
_cell.angle_gamma   90.00
#
_symmetry.space_group_name_H-M   'P 1'
#
loop_
_entity.id
_entity.type
_entity.pdbx_description
1 polymer ?
#
loop_
_entity_poly.entity_id
_entity_poly.type
_entity_poly.pdbx_seq_one_letter_code
_entity_poly.pdbx_strand_id
1 'polypeptide(L)'
;MILETHHNLLTAMSHETIEKSMSLIIEATKVYRLIEDGLSLGTFLMYVFVFINFLNLVAISVSNFSDTVVALRIISFIIVFAWTIGCFFHLTLKGSRLVDVCNLWKNLKQDIIKECIHKQAYSSEVVSHLLLFLETAELNLVYTGWGMFELNRSLLLSMVGAIISYSVLIITL
;
A
#
# COMPACT_ATOMS: atom_id res chain seq x y z
N MET A 1 -3.76 14.08 -9.74
CA MET A 1 -4.19 13.01 -10.66
C MET A 1 -5.60 12.52 -10.40
N ILE A 2 -5.91 11.57 -9.51
CA ILE A 2 -7.29 11.00 -9.47
C ILE A 2 -8.40 12.05 -9.23
N LEU A 3 -8.20 12.96 -8.26
CA LEU A 3 -9.16 14.05 -8.00
C LEU A 3 -9.25 15.06 -9.15
N GLU A 4 -8.14 15.28 -9.85
CA GLU A 4 -8.06 16.18 -11.01
C GLU A 4 -8.78 15.57 -12.22
N THR A 5 -8.56 14.28 -12.47
CA THR A 5 -9.30 13.47 -13.45
C THR A 5 -10.81 13.53 -13.18
N HIS A 6 -11.23 13.31 -11.93
CA HIS A 6 -12.62 13.42 -11.54
C HIS A 6 -13.20 14.83 -11.78
N HIS A 7 -12.49 15.87 -11.35
CA HIS A 7 -12.94 17.25 -11.54
C HIS A 7 -13.08 17.63 -13.02
N ASN A 8 -12.12 17.23 -13.85
CA ASN A 8 -12.16 17.50 -15.28
C ASN A 8 -13.35 16.80 -15.96
N LEU A 9 -13.60 15.54 -15.61
CA LEU A 9 -14.72 14.76 -16.15
C LEU A 9 -16.09 15.30 -15.72
N LEU A 10 -16.19 15.95 -14.56
CA LEU A 10 -17.44 16.57 -14.08
C LEU A 10 -17.73 17.96 -14.66
N THR A 11 -16.68 18.72 -14.97
CA THR A 11 -16.81 20.14 -15.38
C THR A 11 -16.88 20.33 -16.89
N ALA A 12 -16.08 19.59 -17.66
CA ALA A 12 -15.98 19.76 -19.11
C ALA A 12 -15.85 18.40 -19.82
N MET A 13 -16.94 17.63 -19.82
CA MET A 13 -16.99 16.31 -20.46
C MET A 13 -16.89 16.42 -21.98
N SER A 14 -15.73 16.07 -22.53
CA SER A 14 -15.42 16.04 -23.97
C SER A 14 -14.47 14.88 -24.27
N HIS A 15 -14.32 14.53 -25.56
CA HIS A 15 -13.36 13.50 -25.98
C HIS A 15 -11.93 13.81 -25.52
N GLU A 16 -11.50 15.07 -25.67
CA GLU A 16 -10.17 15.52 -25.26
C GLU A 16 -9.95 15.35 -23.75
N THR A 17 -10.96 15.69 -22.94
CA THR A 17 -10.89 15.54 -21.47
C THR A 17 -10.83 14.07 -21.05
N ILE A 18 -11.57 13.19 -21.74
CA ILE A 18 -11.56 11.74 -21.48
C ILE A 18 -10.18 11.16 -21.85
N GLU A 19 -9.64 11.52 -23.02
CA GLU A 19 -8.33 11.06 -23.48
C GLU A 19 -7.21 11.52 -22.54
N LYS A 20 -7.23 12.79 -22.12
CA LYS A 20 -6.28 13.32 -21.13
C LYS A 20 -6.41 12.61 -19.78
N SER A 21 -7.62 12.29 -19.36
CA SER A 21 -7.88 11.54 -18.12
C SER A 21 -7.32 10.12 -18.20
N MET A 22 -7.45 9.48 -19.37
CA MET A 22 -6.93 8.15 -19.64
C MET A 22 -5.40 8.14 -19.67
N SER A 23 -4.76 9.10 -20.33
CA SER A 23 -3.30 9.20 -20.36
C SER A 23 -2.72 9.37 -18.96
N LEU A 24 -3.34 10.20 -18.12
CA LEU A 24 -2.97 10.34 -16.71
C LEU A 24 -3.08 9.00 -15.98
N ILE A 25 -4.21 8.29 -16.04
CA ILE A 25 -4.35 6.99 -15.34
C ILE A 25 -3.30 5.96 -15.79
N ILE A 26 -3.02 5.91 -17.10
CA ILE A 26 -1.99 5.04 -17.67
C ILE A 26 -0.60 5.42 -17.11
N GLU A 27 -0.28 6.71 -17.04
CA GLU A 27 0.98 7.19 -16.50
C GLU A 27 1.13 6.86 -15.01
N ALA A 28 0.10 7.07 -14.20
CA ALA A 28 0.09 6.67 -12.79
C ALA A 28 0.35 5.17 -12.62
N THR A 29 -0.28 4.34 -13.47
CA THR A 29 -0.10 2.88 -13.44
C THR A 29 1.33 2.49 -13.83
N LYS A 30 1.93 3.16 -14.82
CA LYS A 30 3.33 2.94 -15.20
C LYS A 30 4.30 3.31 -14.09
N VAL A 31 4.13 4.48 -13.48
CA VAL A 31 4.96 4.94 -12.35
C VAL A 31 4.83 3.97 -11.18
N TYR A 32 3.61 3.53 -10.88
CA TYR A 32 3.37 2.51 -9.86
C TYR A 32 4.14 1.22 -10.15
N ARG A 33 4.08 0.68 -11.37
CA ARG A 33 4.81 -0.54 -11.74
C ARG A 33 6.31 -0.40 -11.57
N LEU A 34 6.88 0.74 -11.98
CA LEU A 34 8.31 1.02 -11.78
C LEU A 34 8.70 1.04 -10.30
N ILE A 35 7.85 1.60 -9.44
CA ILE A 35 8.05 1.61 -7.99
C ILE A 35 7.96 0.20 -7.42
N GLU A 36 6.95 -0.57 -7.83
CA GLU A 36 6.81 -1.97 -7.42
C GLU A 36 8.03 -2.78 -7.86
N ASP A 37 8.38 -2.80 -9.15
CA ASP A 37 9.52 -3.55 -9.66
C ASP A 37 10.85 -3.18 -8.97
N GLY A 38 11.04 -1.90 -8.61
CA GLY A 38 12.26 -1.42 -7.97
C GLY A 38 12.35 -1.66 -6.45
N LEU A 39 11.24 -1.61 -5.72
CA LEU A 39 11.23 -1.62 -4.25
C LEU A 39 10.61 -2.88 -3.63
N SER A 40 9.90 -3.68 -4.42
CA SER A 40 9.19 -4.90 -4.02
C SER A 40 10.10 -5.89 -3.28
N LEU A 41 11.26 -6.23 -3.86
CA LEU A 41 12.24 -7.13 -3.23
C LEU A 41 12.81 -6.53 -1.93
N GLY A 42 13.15 -5.24 -1.93
CA GLY A 42 13.65 -4.56 -0.73
C GLY A 42 12.63 -4.56 0.41
N THR A 43 11.34 -4.45 0.07
CA THR A 43 10.25 -4.51 1.04
C THR A 43 10.08 -5.92 1.61
N PHE A 44 10.20 -6.95 0.76
CA PHE A 44 10.24 -8.35 1.20
C PHE A 44 11.42 -8.60 2.16
N LEU A 45 12.63 -8.13 1.81
CA LEU A 45 13.80 -8.27 2.65
C LEU A 45 13.65 -7.53 3.99
N MET A 46 13.06 -6.32 3.99
CA MET A 46 12.74 -5.63 5.25
C MET A 46 11.81 -6.44 6.14
N TYR A 47 10.75 -7.03 5.57
CA TYR A 47 9.83 -7.90 6.32
C TYR A 47 10.59 -9.05 6.97
N VAL A 48 11.40 -9.78 6.22
CA VAL A 48 12.23 -10.89 6.74
C VAL A 48 13.19 -10.38 7.83
N PHE A 49 13.78 -9.20 7.63
CA PHE A 49 14.70 -8.60 8.59
C PHE A 49 14.01 -8.23 9.92
N VAL A 50 12.73 -7.81 9.91
CA VAL A 50 11.95 -7.62 11.14
C VAL A 50 11.85 -8.92 11.93
N PHE A 51 11.53 -10.04 11.29
CA PHE A 51 11.43 -11.34 11.95
C PHE A 51 12.77 -11.83 12.50
N ILE A 52 13.85 -11.69 11.72
CA ILE A 52 15.20 -12.08 12.18
C ILE A 52 15.61 -11.25 13.41
N ASN A 53 15.39 -9.93 13.39
CA ASN A 53 15.73 -9.09 14.54
C ASN A 53 14.87 -9.41 15.76
N PHE A 54 13.58 -9.73 15.56
CA PHE A 54 12.71 -10.18 16.65
C PHE A 54 13.22 -11.49 17.27
N LEU A 55 13.53 -12.50 16.46
CA LEU A 55 14.04 -13.79 16.95
C LEU A 55 15.39 -13.62 17.67
N ASN A 56 16.28 -12.77 17.16
CA ASN A 56 17.54 -12.45 17.83
C ASN A 56 17.31 -11.76 19.18
N LEU A 57 16.37 -10.81 19.26
CA LEU A 57 16.04 -10.13 20.51
C LEU A 57 15.56 -11.14 21.57
N VAL A 58 14.62 -12.00 21.17
CA VAL A 58 14.09 -13.09 21.99
C VAL A 58 15.20 -14.01 22.48
N ALA A 59 16.08 -14.48 21.60
CA ALA A 59 17.15 -15.40 21.95
C ALA A 59 18.10 -14.81 23.00
N ILE A 60 18.41 -13.51 22.87
CA ILE A 60 19.25 -12.80 23.85
C ILE A 60 18.50 -12.61 25.17
N SER A 61 17.20 -12.30 25.14
CA SER A 61 16.39 -12.14 26.35
C SER A 61 16.26 -13.41 27.19
N VAL A 62 16.27 -14.59 26.57
CA VAL A 62 16.24 -15.89 27.27
C VAL A 62 17.63 -16.29 27.77
N SER A 63 18.68 -15.79 27.14
CA SER A 63 20.04 -16.16 27.50
C SER A 63 20.50 -15.51 28.81
N ASN A 64 20.78 -16.34 29.82
CA ASN A 64 21.26 -15.92 31.15
C ASN A 64 22.74 -15.49 31.11
N PHE A 65 23.08 -14.42 30.39
CA PHE A 65 24.43 -13.84 30.43
C PHE A 65 24.47 -12.64 31.39
N SER A 66 25.28 -12.73 32.44
CA SER A 66 25.37 -11.74 33.52
C SER A 66 26.35 -10.58 33.27
N ASP A 67 26.82 -10.39 32.03
CA ASP A 67 27.87 -9.41 31.70
C ASP A 67 27.33 -8.08 31.18
N THR A 68 27.94 -6.96 31.59
CA THR A 68 27.61 -5.59 31.17
C THR A 68 27.67 -5.39 29.64
N VAL A 69 28.49 -6.17 28.94
CA VAL A 69 28.60 -6.19 27.47
C VAL A 69 27.31 -6.71 26.81
N VAL A 70 26.58 -7.59 27.50
CA VAL A 70 25.30 -8.15 27.05
C VAL A 70 24.20 -7.11 27.13
N ALA A 71 24.17 -6.29 28.18
CA ALA A 71 23.20 -5.20 28.34
C ALA A 71 23.30 -4.17 27.21
N LEU A 72 24.52 -3.75 26.84
CA LEU A 72 24.75 -2.86 25.68
C LEU A 72 24.27 -3.50 24.38
N ARG A 73 24.56 -4.78 24.17
CA ARG A 73 24.12 -5.54 23.00
C ARG A 73 22.59 -5.61 22.91
N ILE A 74 21.89 -5.88 24.02
CA ILE A 74 20.42 -5.88 24.09
C ILE A 74 19.86 -4.53 23.64
N ILE A 75 20.39 -3.43 24.20
CA ILE A 75 19.93 -2.08 23.83
C ILE A 75 20.14 -1.81 22.33
N SER A 76 21.29 -2.19 21.77
CA SER A 76 21.53 -2.05 20.33
C SER A 76 20.52 -2.84 19.49
N PHE A 77 20.21 -4.08 19.86
CA PHE A 77 19.21 -4.88 19.14
C PHE A 77 17.79 -4.31 19.28
N ILE A 78 17.42 -3.76 20.44
CA ILE A 78 16.14 -3.05 20.62
C ILE A 78 16.06 -1.86 19.66
N ILE A 79 17.12 -1.05 19.58
CA ILE A 79 17.15 0.13 18.70
C ILE A 79 17.03 -0.29 17.23
N VAL A 80 17.80 -1.30 16.80
CA VAL A 80 17.76 -1.80 15.41
C VAL A 80 16.39 -2.40 15.08
N PHE A 81 15.79 -3.14 16.00
CA PHE A 81 14.45 -3.70 15.85
C PHE A 81 13.40 -2.58 15.73
N ALA A 82 13.41 -1.61 16.66
CA ALA A 82 12.50 -0.46 16.65
C ALA A 82 12.62 0.37 15.37
N TRP A 83 13.83 0.56 14.87
CA TRP A 83 14.08 1.23 13.59
C TRP A 83 13.50 0.42 12.42
N THR A 84 13.83 -0.87 12.34
CA THR A 84 13.41 -1.73 11.22
C THR A 84 11.90 -1.87 11.17
N ILE A 85 11.26 -2.12 12.32
CA ILE A 85 9.80 -2.22 12.40
C ILE A 85 9.15 -0.86 12.08
N GLY A 86 9.72 0.26 12.54
CA GLY A 86 9.26 1.60 12.19
C GLY A 86 9.29 1.88 10.69
N CYS A 87 10.40 1.53 10.01
CA CYS A 87 10.51 1.63 8.56
C CYS A 87 9.48 0.75 7.84
N PHE A 88 9.31 -0.50 8.27
CA PHE A 88 8.33 -1.42 7.68
C PHE A 88 6.88 -0.95 7.89
N PHE A 89 6.56 -0.44 9.07
CA PHE A 89 5.26 0.18 9.36
C PHE A 89 4.99 1.37 8.44
N HIS A 90 5.97 2.26 8.27
CA HIS A 90 5.83 3.42 7.38
C HIS A 90 5.59 3.01 5.92
N LEU A 91 6.34 2.01 5.42
CA LEU A 91 6.13 1.44 4.09
C LEU A 91 4.73 0.84 3.96
N THR A 92 4.28 0.08 4.95
CA THR A 92 2.96 -0.57 4.93
C THR A 92 1.81 0.42 5.01
N LEU A 93 1.96 1.51 5.77
CA LEU A 93 0.98 2.59 5.77
C LEU A 93 0.90 3.25 4.39
N LYS A 94 2.04 3.51 3.74
CA LYS A 94 2.06 4.05 2.37
C LYS A 94 1.44 3.08 1.36
N GLY A 95 1.76 1.79 1.44
CA GLY A 95 1.13 0.74 0.63
C GLY A 95 -0.38 0.69 0.83
N SER A 96 -0.85 0.77 2.08
CA SER A 96 -2.29 0.77 2.37
C SER A 96 -3.04 1.97 1.80
N ARG A 97 -2.39 3.15 1.72
CA ARG A 97 -2.99 4.33 1.09
C ARG A 97 -3.26 4.12 -0.40
N LEU A 98 -2.49 3.27 -1.08
CA LEU A 98 -2.74 2.94 -2.48
C LEU A 98 -4.10 2.24 -2.65
N VAL A 99 -4.41 1.31 -1.75
CA VAL A 99 -5.71 0.62 -1.70
C VAL A 99 -6.83 1.61 -1.41
N ASP A 100 -6.63 2.53 -0.44
CA ASP A 100 -7.60 3.59 -0.13
C ASP A 100 -7.88 4.48 -1.36
N VAL A 101 -6.85 4.82 -2.13
CA VAL A 101 -6.94 5.61 -3.36
C VAL A 101 -7.67 4.86 -4.48
N CYS A 102 -7.44 3.54 -4.62
CA CYS A 102 -8.18 2.72 -5.58
C CYS A 102 -9.67 2.62 -5.22
N ASN A 103 -9.99 2.48 -3.93
CA ASN A 103 -11.37 2.49 -3.45
C ASN A 103 -12.03 3.86 -3.64
N LEU A 104 -11.30 4.95 -3.41
CA LEU A 104 -11.77 6.30 -3.72
C LEU A 104 -12.09 6.43 -5.21
N TRP A 105 -11.25 5.94 -6.11
CA TRP A 105 -11.53 5.96 -7.55
C TRP A 105 -12.81 5.21 -7.90
N LYS A 106 -13.06 4.04 -7.32
CA LYS A 106 -14.33 3.29 -7.52
C LYS A 106 -15.55 4.14 -7.16
N ASN A 107 -15.49 4.88 -6.06
CA ASN A 107 -16.58 5.78 -5.66
C ASN A 107 -16.72 6.96 -6.63
N LEU A 108 -15.61 7.59 -7.02
CA LEU A 108 -15.61 8.72 -7.96
C LEU A 108 -16.15 8.32 -9.35
N LYS A 109 -15.90 7.10 -9.81
CA LYS A 109 -16.50 6.56 -11.06
C LYS A 109 -18.03 6.52 -10.96
N GLN A 110 -18.58 6.09 -9.83
CA GLN A 110 -20.03 6.05 -9.63
C GLN A 110 -20.63 7.46 -9.63
N ASP A 111 -19.94 8.43 -9.04
CA ASP A 111 -20.39 9.82 -9.03
C ASP A 111 -20.39 10.44 -10.44
N ILE A 112 -19.37 10.16 -11.25
CA ILE A 112 -19.33 10.57 -12.67
C ILE A 112 -20.53 10.00 -13.45
N ILE A 113 -20.86 8.72 -13.23
CA ILE A 113 -22.00 8.06 -13.92
C ILE A 113 -23.32 8.70 -13.50
N LYS A 114 -23.54 8.91 -12.21
CA LYS A 114 -24.75 9.56 -11.69
C LYS A 114 -24.94 10.95 -12.30
N GLU A 115 -23.87 11.72 -12.40
CA GLU A 115 -23.93 13.08 -12.91
C GLU A 115 -24.15 13.12 -14.42
N CYS A 116 -23.59 12.15 -15.16
CA CYS A 116 -23.85 11.97 -16.58
C CYS A 116 -25.34 11.67 -16.85
N ILE A 117 -25.94 10.77 -16.06
CA ILE A 117 -27.37 10.44 -16.13
C ILE A 117 -28.23 11.66 -15.81
N HIS A 118 -27.86 12.45 -14.80
CA HIS A 118 -28.65 13.60 -14.36
C HIS A 118 -28.63 14.76 -15.36
N LYS A 119 -27.49 15.02 -16.00
CA LYS A 119 -27.34 16.20 -16.87
C LYS A 119 -28.00 16.06 -18.24
N GLN A 120 -28.31 14.85 -18.74
CA GLN A 120 -29.00 14.53 -20.02
C GLN A 120 -28.56 15.30 -21.30
N ALA A 121 -27.54 16.15 -21.23
CA ALA A 121 -27.18 17.13 -22.26
C ALA A 121 -25.95 16.72 -23.09
N TYR A 122 -25.47 15.48 -22.95
CA TYR A 122 -24.27 14.99 -23.63
C TYR A 122 -24.62 14.16 -24.86
N SER A 123 -23.76 14.23 -25.88
CA SER A 123 -23.93 13.40 -27.08
C SER A 123 -23.74 11.91 -26.75
N SER A 124 -24.48 11.04 -27.42
CA SER A 124 -24.41 9.58 -27.23
C SER A 124 -23.00 9.03 -27.42
N GLU A 125 -22.20 9.65 -28.29
CA GLU A 125 -20.83 9.23 -28.60
C GLU A 125 -19.85 9.52 -27.45
N VAL A 126 -19.97 10.71 -26.82
CA VAL A 126 -19.16 11.10 -25.66
C VAL A 126 -19.49 10.23 -24.45
N VAL A 127 -20.78 9.93 -24.24
CA VAL A 127 -21.22 9.03 -23.16
C VAL A 127 -20.69 7.62 -23.37
N SER A 128 -20.72 7.12 -24.61
CA SER A 128 -20.18 5.79 -24.93
C SER A 128 -18.67 5.70 -24.69
N HIS A 129 -17.92 6.75 -25.07
CA HIS A 129 -16.48 6.83 -24.79
C HIS A 129 -16.19 6.92 -23.30
N LEU A 130 -16.99 7.67 -22.54
CA LEU A 130 -16.86 7.75 -21.09
C LEU A 130 -17.10 6.40 -20.43
N LEU A 131 -18.14 5.67 -20.83
CA LEU A 131 -18.44 4.34 -20.30
C LEU A 131 -17.31 3.35 -20.61
N LEU A 132 -16.81 3.34 -21.85
CA LEU A 132 -15.63 2.54 -22.24
C LEU A 132 -14.39 2.90 -21.40
N PHE A 133 -14.14 4.18 -21.19
CA PHE A 133 -13.05 4.64 -20.32
C PHE A 133 -13.26 4.18 -18.88
N LEU A 134 -14.46 4.35 -18.32
CA LEU A 134 -14.75 3.92 -16.96
C LEU A 134 -14.63 2.40 -16.82
N GLU A 135 -14.99 1.62 -17.82
CA GLU A 135 -14.85 0.16 -17.75
C GLU A 135 -13.40 -0.30 -17.90
N THR A 136 -12.61 0.38 -18.74
CA THR A 136 -11.19 0.05 -18.97
C THR A 136 -10.23 0.63 -17.92
N ALA A 137 -10.58 1.76 -17.30
CA ALA A 137 -9.80 2.42 -16.25
C ALA A 137 -10.07 1.79 -14.86
N GLU A 138 -9.98 0.47 -14.76
CA GLU A 138 -9.92 -0.20 -13.47
C GLU A 138 -8.54 -0.02 -12.83
N LEU A 139 -8.50 0.78 -11.76
CA LEU A 139 -7.33 0.90 -10.89
C LEU A 139 -7.47 -0.12 -9.77
N ASN A 140 -6.88 -1.30 -9.97
CA ASN A 140 -6.64 -2.28 -8.91
C ASN A 140 -5.13 -2.33 -8.65
N LEU A 141 -4.59 -1.27 -8.04
CA LEU A 141 -3.18 -1.19 -7.69
C LEU A 141 -2.98 -1.68 -6.25
N VAL A 142 -2.16 -2.72 -6.08
CA VAL A 142 -1.87 -3.32 -4.78
C VAL A 142 -0.38 -3.55 -4.68
N TYR A 143 0.29 -2.79 -3.82
CA TYR A 143 1.73 -2.91 -3.66
C TYR A 143 2.10 -4.19 -2.91
N THR A 144 2.93 -5.03 -3.54
CA THR A 144 3.33 -6.31 -2.97
C THR A 144 4.79 -6.33 -2.49
N GLY A 145 5.05 -7.13 -1.46
CA GLY A 145 6.40 -7.55 -1.10
C GLY A 145 6.81 -8.74 -1.96
N TRP A 146 7.38 -8.48 -3.12
CA TRP A 146 7.86 -9.52 -4.06
C TRP A 146 6.80 -10.54 -4.47
N GLY A 147 5.55 -10.10 -4.61
CA GLY A 147 4.41 -10.96 -4.95
C GLY A 147 3.98 -11.94 -3.86
N MET A 148 4.66 -11.96 -2.70
CA MET A 148 4.38 -12.91 -1.61
C MET A 148 3.27 -12.44 -0.68
N PHE A 149 3.17 -11.14 -0.47
CA PHE A 149 2.16 -10.54 0.40
C PHE A 149 1.83 -9.12 -0.04
N GLU A 150 0.62 -8.68 0.27
CA GLU A 150 0.16 -7.32 0.03
C GLU A 150 0.51 -6.41 1.21
N LEU A 151 1.05 -5.22 0.94
CA LEU A 151 1.27 -4.22 2.00
C LEU A 151 -0.04 -3.51 2.34
N ASN A 152 -0.79 -4.13 3.25
CA ASN A 152 -2.02 -3.59 3.81
C ASN A 152 -1.99 -3.56 5.34
N ARG A 153 -2.97 -2.91 5.96
CA ARG A 153 -3.05 -2.80 7.43
C ARG A 153 -3.25 -4.15 8.12
N SER A 154 -3.87 -5.12 7.44
CA SER A 154 -4.04 -6.48 7.96
C SER A 154 -2.70 -7.17 8.15
N LEU A 155 -1.74 -6.98 7.24
CA LEU A 155 -0.40 -7.55 7.37
C LEU A 155 0.31 -7.06 8.64
N LEU A 156 0.20 -5.76 8.96
CA LEU A 156 0.75 -5.21 10.21
C LEU A 156 0.13 -5.88 11.43
N LEU A 157 -1.20 -6.02 11.45
CA LEU A 157 -1.92 -6.68 12.55
C LEU A 157 -1.49 -8.14 12.69
N SER A 158 -1.36 -8.87 11.58
CA SER A 158 -0.87 -10.26 11.58
C SER A 158 0.57 -10.34 12.11
N MET A 159 1.45 -9.42 11.71
CA MET A 159 2.84 -9.40 12.16
C MET A 159 2.96 -9.08 13.66
N VAL A 160 2.23 -8.08 14.15
CA VAL A 160 2.15 -7.76 15.59
C VAL A 160 1.58 -8.93 16.37
N GLY A 161 0.52 -9.55 15.86
CA GLY A 161 -0.06 -10.76 16.45
C GLY A 161 0.97 -11.88 16.58
N ALA A 162 1.71 -12.18 15.52
CA ALA A 162 2.77 -13.19 15.53
C ALA A 162 3.85 -12.86 16.56
N ILE A 163 4.36 -11.62 16.57
CA ILE A 163 5.40 -11.16 17.53
C ILE A 163 4.92 -11.33 18.98
N ILE A 164 3.69 -10.92 19.29
CA ILE A 164 3.13 -11.06 20.64
C ILE A 164 2.95 -12.54 21.00
N SER A 165 2.36 -13.34 20.11
CA SER A 165 2.15 -14.78 20.33
C SER A 165 3.45 -15.52 20.60
N TYR A 166 4.50 -15.29 19.79
CA TYR A 166 5.81 -15.89 20.02
C TYR A 166 6.43 -15.41 21.33
N SER A 167 6.34 -14.12 21.65
CA SER A 167 6.86 -13.58 22.91
C SER A 167 6.20 -14.25 24.13
N VAL A 168 4.88 -14.42 24.10
CA VAL A 168 4.14 -15.12 25.17
C VAL A 168 4.59 -16.57 25.28
N LEU A 169 4.66 -17.30 24.16
CA LEU A 169 5.09 -18.70 24.16
C LEU A 169 6.47 -18.87 24.82
N ILE A 170 7.41 -17.99 24.49
CA ILE A 170 8.77 -18.06 25.02
C ILE A 170 8.85 -17.72 26.51
N ILE A 171 8.04 -16.77 26.99
CA ILE A 171 7.96 -16.46 28.43
C ILE A 171 7.35 -17.62 29.22
N THR A 172 6.44 -18.38 28.60
CA THR A 172 5.76 -19.52 29.24
C THR A 172 6.51 -20.85 29.16
N LEU A 173 7.58 -20.92 28.37
CA LEU A 173 8.45 -22.09 28.18
C LEU A 173 9.59 -22.09 29.20
#